data_AF-A0A0N4XEG9-F1
#
_entry.id   AF-A0A0N4XEG9-F1
#
_cell.length_a   1.000
_cell.length_b   1.000
_cell.length_c   1.000
_cell.angle_alpha   90.00
_cell.angle_beta   90.00
_cell.angle_gamma   90.00
#
_symmetry.space_group_name_H-M   'P 1'
#
loop_
_entity.id
_entity.type
_entity.pdbx_description
1 polymer ?
#
loop_
_entity_poly.entity_id
_entity_poly.type
_entity_poly.pdbx_seq_one_letter_code
_entity_poly.pdbx_strand_id
1 'polypeptide(L)'
;MPASVMKDRRGIGDKGVCVSIVCPSLTYAPNNVMNAFSAEITRSNGEVLTEATEAHMTASRCAQLILLAASNQISECWLSQTPPVLLLCYFSLIMPGVTNRIVQMIGIDRIKNMRTGKSTEHS
;
A
#
# COMPACT_ATOMS: atom_id res chain seq x y z
N MET A 1 -5.29 2.76 -36.48
CA MET A 1 -4.12 3.61 -36.10
C MET A 1 -3.45 2.95 -34.90
N PRO A 2 -2.25 2.37 -35.01
CA PRO A 2 -1.63 1.78 -33.84
C PRO A 2 -0.98 2.89 -33.02
N ALA A 3 -1.51 3.12 -31.82
CA ALA A 3 -0.81 3.88 -30.80
C ALA A 3 0.49 3.14 -30.49
N SER A 4 1.62 3.81 -30.69
CA SER A 4 2.94 3.38 -30.26
C SER A 4 2.87 3.00 -28.78
N VAL A 5 2.77 1.70 -28.52
CA VAL A 5 2.85 1.10 -27.20
C VAL A 5 4.24 1.41 -26.66
N MET A 6 4.29 2.41 -25.78
CA MET A 6 5.46 2.77 -24.98
C MET A 6 5.92 1.51 -24.25
N LYS A 7 6.96 0.91 -24.81
CA LYS A 7 7.56 -0.36 -24.36
C LYS A 7 8.37 -0.06 -23.09
N ASP A 8 7.74 -0.02 -21.92
CA ASP A 8 8.49 -0.03 -20.66
C ASP A 8 9.04 -1.44 -20.43
N ARG A 9 10.18 -1.70 -21.07
CA ARG A 9 10.87 -2.98 -21.15
C ARG A 9 11.84 -3.11 -19.97
N ARG A 10 11.34 -3.05 -18.73
CA ARG A 10 12.18 -3.09 -17.52
C ARG A 10 11.69 -4.15 -16.51
N GLY A 11 11.90 -5.43 -16.84
CA GLY A 11 11.91 -6.54 -15.85
C GLY A 11 11.34 -7.87 -16.34
N ILE A 12 12.22 -8.83 -16.69
CA ILE A 12 12.04 -10.29 -16.97
C ILE A 12 10.79 -10.65 -17.82
N GLY A 13 10.87 -10.98 -19.11
CA GLY A 13 12.00 -11.28 -19.99
C GLY A 13 11.52 -11.50 -21.42
N ASP A 14 12.42 -11.86 -22.33
CA ASP A 14 12.20 -12.10 -23.77
C ASP A 14 11.17 -13.19 -24.13
N LYS A 15 10.41 -13.72 -23.16
CA LYS A 15 9.45 -14.82 -23.29
C LYS A 15 7.98 -14.37 -23.35
N GLY A 16 7.70 -13.06 -23.45
CA GLY A 16 6.32 -12.54 -23.52
C GLY A 16 5.54 -12.60 -22.20
N VAL A 17 6.23 -12.77 -21.07
CA VAL A 17 5.63 -12.72 -19.72
C VAL A 17 5.68 -11.28 -19.24
N CYS A 18 4.52 -10.73 -18.87
CA CYS A 18 4.41 -9.42 -18.23
C CYS A 18 4.41 -9.60 -16.71
N VAL A 19 5.23 -8.82 -16.00
CA VAL A 19 5.35 -8.85 -14.55
C VAL A 19 4.94 -7.50 -13.99
N SER A 20 4.15 -7.52 -12.92
CA SER A 20 3.67 -6.33 -12.21
C SER A 20 3.99 -6.46 -10.72
N ILE A 21 4.53 -5.40 -10.12
CA ILE A 21 4.69 -5.27 -8.67
C ILE A 21 3.46 -4.54 -8.15
N VAL A 22 2.74 -5.14 -7.20
CA VAL A 22 1.58 -4.51 -6.56
C VAL A 22 1.80 -4.40 -5.06
N CYS A 23 1.71 -3.18 -4.55
CA CYS A 23 1.81 -2.86 -3.12
C CYS A 23 0.43 -2.42 -2.60
N PRO A 24 -0.36 -3.32 -2.00
CA PRO A 24 -1.60 -2.94 -1.37
C PRO A 24 -1.35 -2.21 -0.04
N SER A 25 -2.15 -1.18 0.25
CA SER A 25 -2.20 -0.54 1.57
C SER A 25 -3.09 -1.35 2.52
N LEU A 26 -3.66 -0.73 3.58
CA LEU A 26 -4.50 -1.39 4.58
C LEU A 26 -5.59 -2.23 3.91
N THR A 27 -5.34 -3.53 3.77
CA THR A 27 -6.28 -4.49 3.22
C THR A 27 -6.81 -5.31 4.38
N TYR A 28 -8.13 -5.38 4.51
CA TYR A 28 -8.77 -6.16 5.55
C TYR A 28 -8.72 -7.65 5.22
N ALA A 29 -8.05 -8.39 6.08
CA ALA A 29 -8.25 -9.83 6.26
C ALA A 29 -8.09 -10.12 7.76
N PRO A 30 -8.92 -11.01 8.35
CA PRO A 30 -8.91 -11.24 9.80
C PRO A 30 -7.53 -11.62 10.36
N ASN A 31 -6.73 -12.34 9.57
CA ASN A 31 -5.40 -12.82 9.92
C ASN A 31 -4.25 -11.96 9.37
N ASN A 32 -4.53 -10.80 8.75
CA ASN A 32 -3.49 -10.02 8.05
C ASN A 32 -2.35 -9.56 8.97
N VAL A 33 -2.68 -9.26 10.23
CA VAL A 33 -1.70 -8.80 11.22
C VAL A 33 -1.27 -9.88 12.21
N MET A 34 -1.85 -11.08 12.16
CA MET A 34 -1.58 -12.15 13.13
C MET A 34 -0.08 -12.50 13.20
N ASN A 35 0.55 -12.59 12.02
CA ASN A 35 1.97 -12.89 11.87
C ASN A 35 2.79 -11.66 11.45
N ALA A 36 2.26 -10.45 11.68
CA ALA A 36 3.01 -9.23 11.37
C ALA A 36 4.29 -9.16 12.22
N PHE A 37 5.33 -8.56 11.65
CA PHE A 37 6.60 -8.36 12.33
C PHE A 37 6.38 -7.55 13.63
N SER A 38 6.84 -8.12 14.75
CA SER A 38 6.85 -7.45 16.05
C SER A 38 8.29 -7.00 16.38
N ALA A 39 8.44 -6.08 17.34
CA ALA A 39 9.75 -5.59 17.75
C ALA A 39 10.66 -6.67 18.37
N GLU A 40 10.07 -7.80 18.81
CA GLU A 40 10.77 -8.90 19.46
C GLU A 40 10.74 -10.14 18.57
N ILE A 41 11.91 -10.71 18.25
CA ILE A 41 12.06 -11.87 17.34
C ILE A 41 11.23 -13.08 17.78
N THR A 42 11.06 -13.27 19.09
CA THR A 42 10.36 -14.43 19.67
C THR A 42 8.86 -14.20 19.86
N ARG A 43 8.37 -12.99 19.61
CA ARG A 43 6.97 -12.62 19.88
C ARG A 43 6.17 -12.54 18.59
N SER A 44 5.12 -13.36 18.52
CA SER A 44 4.08 -13.22 17.50
C SER A 44 3.17 -12.02 17.82
N ASN A 45 2.71 -11.31 16.78
CA ASN A 45 1.78 -10.20 16.98
C ASN A 45 0.44 -10.69 17.54
N GLY A 46 -0.04 -11.86 17.10
CA GLY A 46 -1.21 -12.56 17.65
C GLY A 46 -2.54 -11.82 17.51
N GLU A 47 -2.53 -10.61 16.97
CA GLU A 47 -3.70 -9.77 16.78
C GLU A 47 -4.55 -10.29 15.61
N VAL A 48 -5.84 -10.40 15.87
CA VAL A 48 -6.86 -10.72 14.85
C VAL A 48 -7.67 -9.46 14.65
N LEU A 49 -7.74 -8.98 13.41
CA LEU A 49 -8.61 -7.86 13.08
C LEU A 49 -10.05 -8.38 13.10
N THR A 50 -10.83 -7.97 14.10
CA THR A 50 -12.22 -8.37 14.28
C THR A 50 -13.17 -7.59 13.38
N GLU A 51 -12.81 -6.34 13.03
CA GLU A 51 -13.66 -5.43 12.26
C GLU A 51 -12.87 -4.66 11.20
N ALA A 52 -13.49 -4.46 10.05
CA ALA A 52 -12.96 -3.60 9.00
C ALA A 52 -13.38 -2.14 9.27
N THR A 53 -12.42 -1.23 9.32
CA THR A 53 -12.71 0.22 9.34
C THR A 53 -12.84 0.77 7.91
N GLU A 54 -13.40 1.98 7.75
CA GLU A 54 -13.51 2.65 6.45
C GLU A 54 -12.15 2.90 5.76
N ALA A 55 -11.07 2.90 6.55
CA ALA A 55 -9.71 3.02 6.02
C ALA A 55 -9.22 1.72 5.34
N HIS A 56 -9.84 0.58 5.63
CA HIS A 56 -9.44 -0.70 5.08
C HIS A 56 -10.11 -0.97 3.72
N MET A 57 -9.31 -1.42 2.77
CA MET A 57 -9.80 -2.00 1.52
C MET A 57 -10.20 -3.46 1.74
N THR A 58 -11.32 -3.90 1.17
CA THR A 58 -11.67 -5.33 1.20
C THR A 58 -10.73 -6.16 0.32
N ALA A 59 -10.47 -7.41 0.68
CA ALA A 59 -9.66 -8.32 -0.13
C ALA A 59 -10.21 -8.51 -1.55
N SER A 60 -11.54 -8.56 -1.70
CA SER A 60 -12.19 -8.67 -3.02
C SER A 60 -11.91 -7.45 -3.89
N ARG A 61 -11.96 -6.23 -3.32
CA ARG A 61 -11.63 -5.00 -4.05
C ARG A 61 -10.16 -4.95 -4.43
N CYS A 62 -9.27 -5.36 -3.51
CA CYS A 62 -7.84 -5.44 -3.77
C CYS A 62 -7.52 -6.40 -4.93
N ALA A 63 -8.11 -7.60 -4.93
CA ALA A 63 -7.96 -8.58 -6.01
C ALA A 63 -8.44 -8.05 -7.37
N GLN A 64 -9.58 -7.34 -7.41
CA GLN A 64 -10.07 -6.70 -8.64
C GLN A 64 -9.07 -5.68 -9.19
N LEU A 65 -8.48 -4.85 -8.33
CA LEU A 65 -7.51 -3.84 -8.74
C LEU A 65 -6.19 -4.46 -9.21
N ILE A 66 -5.74 -5.55 -8.58
CA ILE A 66 -4.57 -6.32 -9.03
C ILE A 66 -4.81 -6.85 -10.46
N LEU A 67 -5.97 -7.47 -10.71
CA LEU A 67 -6.31 -8.00 -12.03
C LEU A 67 -6.42 -6.88 -13.08
N LEU A 68 -6.98 -5.73 -12.70
CA LEU A 68 -7.07 -4.57 -13.58
C LEU A 68 -5.69 -3.98 -13.90
N ALA A 69 -4.79 -3.92 -12.91
CA ALA A 69 -3.41 -3.47 -13.13
C ALA A 69 -2.67 -4.43 -14.08
N ALA A 70 -2.84 -5.74 -13.88
CA ALA A 70 -2.26 -6.77 -14.73
C ALA A 70 -2.80 -6.70 -16.17
N SER A 71 -4.11 -6.53 -16.36
CA SER A 71 -4.71 -6.41 -17.70
C SER A 71 -4.23 -5.18 -18.47
N ASN A 72 -3.91 -4.10 -17.74
CA ASN A 72 -3.37 -2.87 -18.31
C ASN A 72 -1.83 -2.87 -18.39
N GLN A 73 -1.16 -3.98 -18.06
CA GLN A 73 0.30 -4.11 -18.09
C GLN A 73 1.02 -3.04 -17.27
N ILE A 74 0.43 -2.64 -16.14
CA ILE A 74 1.05 -1.67 -15.22
C ILE A 74 2.21 -2.36 -14.52
N SER A 75 3.44 -1.86 -14.71
CA SER A 75 4.65 -2.45 -14.12
C SER A 75 4.71 -2.33 -12.59
N GLU A 76 4.22 -1.22 -12.04
CA GLU A 76 4.20 -0.95 -10.61
C GLU A 76 2.88 -0.26 -10.20
N CYS A 77 2.19 -0.82 -9.20
CA CYS A 77 0.90 -0.31 -8.76
C CYS A 77 0.82 -0.26 -7.23
N TRP A 78 0.41 0.89 -6.69
CA TRP A 78 0.18 1.09 -5.26
C TRP A 78 -1.31 1.28 -5.03
N LEU A 79 -1.92 0.38 -4.27
CA LEU A 79 -3.37 0.38 -4.06
C LEU A 79 -3.69 0.95 -2.69
N SER A 80 -4.57 1.95 -2.62
CA SER A 80 -5.04 2.45 -1.33
C SER A 80 -6.49 2.90 -1.37
N GLN A 81 -7.23 2.56 -0.31
CA GLN A 81 -8.59 3.05 -0.10
C GLN A 81 -8.57 4.54 0.31
N THR A 82 -7.59 4.92 1.14
CA THR A 82 -7.44 6.30 1.63
C THR A 82 -6.32 7.03 0.89
N PRO A 83 -6.56 8.23 0.32
CA PRO A 83 -5.55 9.02 -0.36
C PRO A 83 -4.31 9.42 0.47
N PRO A 84 -4.41 9.76 1.77
CA PRO A 84 -3.27 10.27 2.54
C PRO A 84 -2.06 9.33 2.62
N VAL A 85 -2.30 8.02 2.80
CA VAL A 85 -1.24 7.01 2.86
C VAL A 85 -0.52 6.92 1.51
N LEU A 86 -1.28 6.91 0.42
CA LEU A 86 -0.73 6.83 -0.93
C LEU A 86 0.12 8.06 -1.25
N LEU A 87 -0.39 9.26 -0.95
CA LEU A 87 0.35 10.51 -1.15
C LEU A 87 1.64 10.53 -0.35
N LEU A 88 1.60 10.15 0.93
CA LEU A 88 2.79 10.09 1.78
C LEU A 88 3.86 9.18 1.19
N CYS A 89 3.46 8.00 0.70
CA CYS A 89 4.35 7.07 0.02
C CYS A 89 4.95 7.67 -1.26
N TYR A 90 4.15 8.28 -2.12
CA TYR A 90 4.65 8.96 -3.32
C TYR A 90 5.64 10.09 -2.98
N PHE A 91 5.32 10.93 -2.00
CA PHE A 91 6.24 11.99 -1.57
C PHE A 91 7.55 11.40 -1.05
N SER A 92 7.51 10.29 -0.31
CA SER A 92 8.73 9.66 0.22
C SER A 92 9.67 9.15 -0.87
N LEU A 93 9.12 8.73 -2.02
CA LEU A 93 9.89 8.29 -3.18
C LEU A 93 10.51 9.45 -3.95
N ILE A 94 9.80 10.58 -4.07
CA ILE A 94 10.24 11.73 -4.88
C ILE A 94 11.17 12.64 -4.06
N MET A 95 10.84 12.93 -2.80
CA MET A 95 11.55 13.89 -1.95
C MET A 95 11.66 13.41 -0.50
N PRO A 96 12.49 12.39 -0.21
CA PRO A 96 12.57 11.79 1.12
C PRO A 96 12.97 12.80 2.21
N GLY A 97 13.80 13.79 1.88
CA GLY A 97 14.20 14.85 2.83
C GLY A 97 13.06 15.78 3.23
N VAL A 98 12.19 16.14 2.29
CA VAL A 98 10.99 16.96 2.56
C VAL A 98 9.97 16.14 3.32
N THR A 99 9.74 14.90 2.90
CA THR A 99 8.83 13.98 3.59
C THR A 99 9.25 13.77 5.04
N ASN A 100 10.53 13.59 5.33
CA ASN A 100 10.99 13.40 6.70
C ASN A 100 10.70 14.64 7.57
N ARG A 101 10.88 15.85 7.04
CA ARG A 101 10.51 17.09 7.76
C ARG A 101 9.01 17.20 8.00
N ILE A 102 8.20 16.85 7.01
CA ILE A 102 6.73 16.83 7.13
C ILE A 102 6.29 15.81 8.18
N VAL A 103 6.86 14.60 8.16
CA VAL A 103 6.58 13.53 9.14
C VAL A 103 6.96 13.96 10.55
N GLN A 104 8.12 14.59 10.72
CA GLN A 104 8.55 15.15 12.01
C GLN A 104 7.61 16.26 12.50
N MET A 105 7.06 17.07 11.59
CA MET A 105 6.12 18.15 11.92
C MET A 105 4.72 17.63 12.30
N ILE A 106 4.20 16.63 11.56
CA ILE A 106 2.89 16.03 11.81
C ILE A 106 2.89 15.18 13.10
N GLY A 107 4.05 14.62 13.47
CA GLY A 107 4.22 13.79 14.64
C GLY A 107 3.95 12.31 14.36
N ILE A 108 4.75 11.46 15.03
CA ILE A 108 4.77 10.01 14.80
C ILE A 108 3.41 9.36 15.14
N ASP A 109 2.67 9.88 16.12
CA ASP A 109 1.40 9.29 16.55
C ASP A 109 0.29 9.44 15.51
N ARG A 110 0.26 10.58 14.80
CA ARG A 110 -0.68 10.79 13.69
C ARG A 110 -0.39 9.85 12.52
N ILE A 111 0.89 9.62 12.22
CA ILE A 111 1.31 8.66 11.18
C ILE A 111 0.97 7.23 11.57
N LYS A 112 1.16 6.84 12.84
CA LYS A 112 0.73 5.53 13.35
C LYS A 112 -0.79 5.34 13.23
N ASN A 113 -1.57 6.38 13.50
CA ASN A 113 -3.03 6.34 13.36
C ASN A 113 -3.47 6.12 11.91
N MET A 114 -2.77 6.73 10.93
CA MET A 114 -3.00 6.46 9.51
C MET A 114 -2.78 4.99 9.15
N ARG A 115 -1.78 4.33 9.76
CA ARG A 115 -1.50 2.89 9.55
C ARG A 115 -2.57 1.98 10.15
N THR A 116 -3.27 2.45 11.18
CA THR A 116 -4.25 1.64 11.92
C THR A 116 -5.68 1.97 11.51
N GLY A 117 -5.88 2.98 10.67
CA GLY A 117 -7.19 3.46 10.26
C GLY A 117 -7.99 4.10 11.39
N LYS A 118 -7.33 4.58 12.45
CA LYS A 118 -7.97 5.27 13.58
C LYS A 118 -8.15 6.74 13.24
N SER A 119 -9.39 7.22 13.21
CA SER A 119 -9.72 8.64 13.07
C SER A 119 -9.20 9.40 14.28
N THR A 120 -8.44 10.47 14.07
CA THR A 120 -8.10 11.39 15.15
C THR A 120 -9.34 12.23 15.44
N GLU A 121 -10.10 11.88 16.47
CA GLU A 121 -11.12 12.77 17.00
C GLU A 121 -10.42 14.06 17.48
N HIS A 122 -10.78 15.18 16.87
CA HIS A 122 -10.41 16.50 17.34
C HIS A 122 -11.22 16.79 18.61
N SER A 123 -10.56 16.82 19.77
CA SER A 123 -10.98 17.69 20.88
C SER A 123 -10.42 19.09 20.67
#